data_AF-A0A840PS46-F1
#
_entry.id   AF-A0A840PS46-F1
#
_cell.length_a   1.000
_cell.length_b   1.000
_cell.length_c   1.000
_cell.angle_alpha   90.00
_cell.angle_beta   90.00
_cell.angle_gamma   90.00
#
_symmetry.space_group_name_H-M   'P 1'
#
loop_
_entity.id
_entity.type
_entity.pdbx_description
1 polymer ?
#
loop_
_entity_poly.entity_id
_entity_poly.type
_entity_poly.pdbx_seq_one_letter_code
_entity_poly.pdbx_strand_id
1 'polypeptide(L)' 'MAFTVKECRERLKIWLDAEAAIASGQSYSIDNRKLERANLSQVREQIKFWQKELAKAEARESGRGRRRVTRIVPRDL' A
#
# COMPACT_ATOMS: atom_id res chain seq x y z
N MET A 1 -1.23 7.29 -13.83
CA MET A 1 -2.04 6.09 -14.12
C MET A 1 -2.92 5.80 -12.91
N ALA A 2 -4.16 5.35 -13.10
CA ALA A 2 -5.04 4.96 -12.01
C ALA A 2 -5.14 3.44 -11.99
N PHE A 3 -4.77 2.81 -10.88
CA PHE A 3 -4.89 1.37 -10.69
C PHE A 3 -6.31 1.01 -10.26
N THR A 4 -6.76 -0.19 -10.65
CA THR A 4 -8.06 -0.71 -10.19
C THR A 4 -7.92 -1.33 -8.79
N VAL A 5 -9.00 -1.35 -8.00
CA VAL A 5 -8.99 -1.95 -6.66
C VAL A 5 -8.55 -3.42 -6.71
N LYS A 6 -8.99 -4.16 -7.73
CA LYS A 6 -8.62 -5.56 -7.94
C LYS A 6 -7.12 -5.73 -8.15
N GLU A 7 -6.53 -4.93 -9.03
CA GLU A 7 -5.10 -4.97 -9.32
C GLU A 7 -4.26 -4.62 -8.09
N CYS A 8 -4.64 -3.60 -7.32
CA CYS A 8 -3.96 -3.25 -6.08
C CYS A 8 -4.00 -4.39 -5.05
N ARG A 9 -5.14 -5.10 -4.91
CA ARG A 9 -5.28 -6.24 -3.99
C ARG A 9 -4.39 -7.42 -4.42
N GLU A 10 -4.37 -7.74 -5.71
CA GLU A 10 -3.52 -8.82 -6.24
C GLU A 10 -2.04 -8.52 -6.03
N ARG A 11 -1.60 -7.30 -6.34
CA ARG A 11 -0.21 -6.87 -6.09
C ARG A 11 0.14 -6.89 -4.62
N LEU A 12 -0.73 -6.35 -3.75
CA LEU A 12 -0.50 -6.32 -2.31
C LEU A 12 -0.36 -7.73 -1.72
N LYS A 13 -1.16 -8.69 -2.19
CA LYS A 13 -1.03 -10.10 -1.81
C LYS A 13 0.35 -10.66 -2.14
N ILE A 14 0.83 -10.44 -3.38
CA ILE A 14 2.17 -10.90 -3.81
C ILE A 14 3.28 -10.35 -2.90
N TRP A 15 3.19 -9.07 -2.52
CA TRP A 15 4.19 -8.45 -1.63
C TRP A 15 4.12 -8.94 -0.18
N LEU A 16 2.92 -9.26 0.32
CA LEU A 16 2.76 -9.89 1.65
C LEU A 16 3.30 -11.33 1.67
N ASP A 17 3.02 -12.10 0.61
CA ASP A 17 3.56 -13.45 0.47
C ASP A 17 5.10 -13.43 0.37
N ALA A 18 5.65 -12.43 -0.32
CA ALA A 18 7.10 -12.18 -0.37
C ALA A 18 7.68 -11.81 1.01
N GLU A 19 7.01 -10.94 1.79
CA GLU A 19 7.43 -10.63 3.16
C GLU A 19 7.42 -11.87 4.04
N ALA A 20 6.38 -12.70 3.95
CA ALA A 20 6.25 -13.95 4.68
C ALA A 20 7.35 -14.95 4.30
N ALA A 21 7.65 -15.11 3.00
CA ALA A 21 8.70 -15.98 2.50
C ALA A 21 10.11 -15.53 2.95
N ILE A 22 10.36 -14.21 2.97
CA ILE A 22 11.60 -13.65 3.49
C ILE A 22 11.70 -13.90 5.00
N ALA A 23 10.62 -13.66 5.74
CA ALA A 23 10.57 -13.88 7.18
C ALA A 23 10.76 -15.36 7.56
N SER A 24 10.14 -16.28 6.82
CA SER A 24 10.31 -17.73 7.01
C SER A 24 11.68 -18.23 6.54
N GLY A 25 12.23 -17.62 5.48
CA GLY A 25 13.58 -17.90 5.00
C GLY A 25 14.68 -17.47 5.98
N GLN A 26 14.36 -16.62 6.97
CA GLN A 26 15.33 -16.20 7.99
C GLN A 26 15.67 -17.30 9.00
N SER A 27 14.86 -18.35 9.15
CA SER A 27 15.14 -19.40 10.14
C SER A 27 16.22 -20.40 9.72
N TYR A 28 16.77 -20.30 8.51
CA TYR A 28 17.80 -21.21 8.05
C TYR A 28 19.08 -20.46 7.65
N SER A 29 20.03 -20.54 8.58
CA SER A 29 21.46 -20.70 8.30
C SER A 29 22.24 -19.38 8.08
N ILE A 30 23.54 -19.24 8.34
CA ILE A 30 24.62 -20.15 8.73
C ILE A 30 25.83 -19.25 8.99
N ASP A 31 26.78 -19.77 9.76
CA ASP A 31 28.15 -19.27 9.89
C ASP A 31 28.67 -18.47 8.69
N ASN A 32 29.00 -17.21 8.99
CA ASN A 32 30.14 -16.49 8.41
C ASN A 32 30.07 -16.07 6.92
N ARG A 33 28.88 -15.90 6.34
CA ARG A 33 28.71 -15.11 5.09
C ARG A 33 27.58 -14.08 5.24
N LYS A 34 27.93 -12.80 5.13
CA LYS A 34 27.00 -11.66 5.11
C LYS A 34 26.06 -11.79 3.90
N LEU A 35 24.86 -12.33 4.10
CA LEU A 35 23.72 -12.14 3.20
C LEU A 35 23.36 -10.65 3.22
N GLU A 36 23.41 -9.98 2.06
CA GLU A 36 23.09 -8.56 1.98
C GLU A 36 21.64 -8.29 2.43
N ARG A 37 21.50 -7.41 3.42
CA ARG A 37 20.25 -6.92 4.04
C ARG A 37 19.26 -6.23 3.09
N ALA A 38 19.46 -6.33 1.78
CA ALA A 38 18.53 -5.80 0.79
C ALA A 38 17.34 -6.76 0.70
N ASN A 39 16.18 -6.31 1.17
CA ASN A 39 14.87 -6.46 0.50
C ASN A 39 13.70 -6.26 1.46
N LEU A 40 13.84 -6.45 2.77
CA LEU A 40 12.69 -6.29 3.69
C LEU A 40 12.22 -4.83 3.80
N SER A 41 13.16 -3.87 3.85
CA SER A 41 12.83 -2.44 3.85
C SER A 41 12.09 -2.03 2.58
N GLN A 42 12.59 -2.45 1.42
CA GLN A 42 11.98 -2.17 0.11
C GLN A 42 10.61 -2.86 -0.03
N VAL A 43 10.47 -4.12 0.40
CA VAL A 43 9.18 -4.84 0.41
C VAL A 43 8.16 -4.11 1.29
N ARG A 44 8.55 -3.65 2.49
CA ARG A 44 7.68 -2.85 3.35
C ARG A 44 7.30 -1.51 2.75
N GLU A 45 8.22 -0.85 2.05
CA GLU A 45 7.93 0.38 1.31
C GLU A 45 6.92 0.13 0.18
N GLN A 46 7.08 -0.97 -0.57
CA GLN A 46 6.14 -1.36 -1.61
C GLN A 46 4.77 -1.75 -1.05
N ILE A 47 4.70 -2.46 0.06
CA ILE A 47 3.43 -2.75 0.77
C ILE A 47 2.72 -1.43 1.12
N LYS A 48 3.44 -0.47 1.72
CA LYS A 48 2.88 0.86 2.06
C LYS A 48 2.42 1.61 0.82
N PHE A 49 3.16 1.52 -0.30
CA PHE A 49 2.77 2.13 -1.56
C PHE A 49 1.45 1.55 -2.07
N TRP A 50 1.33 0.23 -2.17
CA TRP A 50 0.11 -0.43 -2.66
C TRP A 50 -1.09 -0.23 -1.74
N GLN A 51 -0.90 -0.17 -0.41
CA GLN A 51 -1.97 0.20 0.53
C GLN A 51 -2.51 1.62 0.25
N LYS A 52 -1.63 2.58 -0.02
CA LYS A 52 -2.04 3.95 -0.36
C LYS A 52 -2.78 4.01 -1.70
N GLU A 53 -2.31 3.29 -2.71
CA GLU A 53 -2.97 3.23 -4.02
C GLU A 53 -4.33 2.53 -3.94
N LEU A 54 -4.46 1.47 -3.13
CA LEU A 54 -5.74 0.82 -2.85
C LEU A 54 -6.74 1.78 -2.20
N ALA A 55 -6.31 2.51 -1.16
CA ALA A 55 -7.17 3.49 -0.50
C ALA A 55 -7.63 4.62 -1.47
N LYS A 56 -6.74 5.07 -2.38
CA LYS A 56 -7.10 6.04 -3.42
C LYS A 56 -8.08 5.46 -4.43
N ALA A 57 -7.89 4.21 -4.84
CA ALA A 57 -8.78 3.52 -5.77
C ALA A 57 -10.18 3.33 -5.17
N GLU A 58 -10.27 2.89 -3.90
CA GLU A 58 -11.53 2.74 -3.18
C GLU A 58 -12.23 4.09 -2.91
N ALA A 59 -11.46 5.15 -2.60
CA ALA A 59 -12.01 6.50 -2.48
C ALA A 59 -12.57 7.05 -3.81
N ARG A 60 -11.98 6.63 -4.93
CA ARG A 60 -12.44 6.99 -6.28
C ARG A 60 -13.70 6.24 -6.67
N GLU A 61 -13.78 4.94 -6.37
CA GLU A 61 -15.00 4.15 -6.60
C GLU A 61 -16.17 4.59 -5.70
N SER A 62 -15.90 4.87 -4.43
CA SER A 62 -16.95 5.28 -3.48
C SER A 62 -17.45 6.71 -3.66
N GLY A 63 -16.91 7.48 -4.62
CA GLY A 63 -17.34 8.86 -4.89
C GLY A 63 -17.08 9.87 -3.77
N ARG A 64 -16.48 9.44 -2.65
CA ARG A 64 -16.21 10.28 -1.46
C ARG A 64 -15.04 11.25 -1.64
N GLY A 65 -14.34 11.18 -2.77
CA GLY A 65 -13.18 12.05 -3.08
C GLY A 65 -13.53 13.50 -3.40
N ARG A 66 -14.79 13.86 -3.65
CA ARG A 66 -15.16 15.26 -3.94
C ARG A 66 -15.44 15.97 -2.62
N ARG A 67 -14.40 16.55 -2.03
CA ARG A 67 -14.47 17.45 -0.86
C ARG A 67 -15.39 18.63 -1.24
N ARG A 68 -16.69 18.55 -0.91
CA ARG A 68 -17.64 19.66 -1.15
C ARG A 68 -17.33 20.74 -0.12
N VAL A 69 -16.74 21.85 -0.57
CA VAL A 69 -16.62 23.06 0.24
C VAL A 69 -17.95 23.79 0.14
N THR A 70 -18.76 23.74 1.18
CA THR A 70 -20.00 24.51 1.28
C THR A 70 -19.71 25.81 2.00
N ARG A 71 -19.83 26.95 1.29
CA ARG A 71 -19.76 28.28 1.90
C ARG A 71 -21.18 28.77 2.15
N ILE A 72 -21.56 28.90 3.42
CA ILE A 72 -22.83 29.52 3.81
C ILE A 72 -22.54 31.00 4.04
N VAL A 73 -23.25 31.87 3.32
CA VAL A 73 -23.24 33.33 3.55
C VAL A 73 -24.63 33.69 4.06
N PRO A 74 -24.79 34.11 5.33
CA PRO A 74 -26.05 34.67 5.78
C PRO A 74 -26.29 35.96 4.99
N ARG A 75 -27.37 35.98 4.21
CA ARG A 75 -27.91 37.21 3.65
C ARG A 75 -29.07 37.61 4.53
N ASP A 76 -28.91 38.73 5.22
CA ASP A 76 -30.04 39.45 5.80
C ASP A 76 -30.91 39.99 4.66
N LEU A 77 -32.23 39.83 4.82
CA LEU A 77 -33.28 40.31 3.93
C LEU A 77 -33.45 41.83 4.04
#